data_AF-A0A126NXT0-F1
#
_entry.id   AF-A0A126NXT0-F1
#
_cell.length_a   1.000
_cell.length_b   1.000
_cell.length_c   1.000
_cell.angle_alpha   90.00
_cell.angle_beta   90.00
_cell.angle_gamma   90.00
#
_symmetry.space_group_name_H-M   'P 1'
#
loop_
_entity.id
_entity.type
_entity.pdbx_description
1 polymer ?
#
loop_
_entity_poly.entity_id
_entity_poly.type
_entity_poly.pdbx_seq_one_letter_code
_entity_poly.pdbx_strand_id
1 'polypeptide(L)' 'MAARRNNGRPLIMVVSLGILIAVELFGVALASGWALAGLFELGHIVGYVLMALFSGLAAYAMFNLMRRVLKVEHMTDH' A
#
# COMPACT_ATOMS: atom_id res chain seq x y z
N MET A 1 -39.38 -1.05 7.98
CA MET A 1 -38.67 -1.65 6.83
C MET A 1 -37.23 -1.87 7.22
N ALA A 2 -36.80 -3.12 7.39
CA ALA A 2 -35.44 -3.46 7.80
C ALA A 2 -34.47 -3.10 6.66
N ALA A 3 -33.62 -2.10 6.88
CA ALA A 3 -32.56 -1.75 5.94
C ALA A 3 -31.56 -2.91 5.90
N ARG A 4 -31.65 -3.71 4.84
CA ARG A 4 -30.67 -4.76 4.52
C ARG A 4 -29.34 -4.06 4.28
N ARG A 5 -28.51 -3.98 5.32
CA ARG A 5 -27.17 -3.38 5.26
C ARG A 5 -26.37 -4.24 4.28
N ASN A 6 -26.11 -3.68 3.11
CA ASN A 6 -25.32 -4.32 2.08
C ASN A 6 -23.86 -4.35 2.52
N ASN A 7 -23.44 -5.44 3.15
CA ASN A 7 -22.09 -5.63 3.67
C ASN A 7 -20.97 -5.43 2.62
N GLY A 8 -21.30 -5.41 1.31
CA GLY A 8 -20.35 -5.08 0.24
C GLY A 8 -19.98 -3.60 0.11
N ARG A 9 -20.75 -2.67 0.68
CA ARG A 9 -20.43 -1.23 0.66
C ARG A 9 -19.21 -0.84 1.51
N PRO A 10 -19.11 -1.25 2.79
CA PRO A 10 -17.89 -0.98 3.57
C PRO A 10 -16.66 -1.63 2.91
N LEU A 11 -16.80 -2.84 2.39
CA LEU A 11 -15.75 -3.58 1.68
C LEU A 11 -15.20 -2.82 0.47
N ILE A 12 -16.08 -2.27 -0.38
CA ILE A 12 -15.68 -1.43 -1.53
C ILE A 12 -14.88 -0.22 -1.06
N MET A 13 -15.35 0.47 -0.02
CA MET A 13 -14.74 1.71 0.47
C MET A 13 -13.34 1.44 1.04
N VAL A 14 -13.24 0.36 1.79
CA VAL A 14 -12.00 -0.13 2.40
C VAL A 14 -10.98 -0.54 1.33
N VAL A 15 -11.40 -1.29 0.31
CA VAL A 15 -10.53 -1.69 -0.80
C VAL A 15 -10.09 -0.47 -1.61
N SER A 16 -10.99 0.47 -1.90
CA SER A 16 -10.66 1.73 -2.59
C SER A 16 -9.62 2.54 -1.82
N LEU A 17 -9.80 2.69 -0.50
CA LEU A 17 -8.83 3.38 0.36
C LEU A 17 -7.49 2.63 0.39
N GLY A 18 -7.52 1.30 0.43
CA GLY A 18 -6.33 0.47 0.33
C GLY A 18 -5.55 0.74 -0.95
N ILE A 19 -6.22 0.73 -2.11
CA ILE A 19 -5.61 1.02 -3.41
C ILE A 19 -5.00 2.43 -3.44
N LEU A 20 -5.73 3.43 -2.93
CA LEU A 20 -5.23 4.81 -2.83
C LEU A 20 -3.90 4.85 -2.06
N ILE A 21 -3.87 4.25 -0.87
CA ILE A 21 -2.67 4.20 -0.02
C ILE A 21 -1.54 3.42 -0.71
N ALA A 22 -1.84 2.31 -1.40
CA ALA A 22 -0.82 1.58 -2.16
C ALA A 22 -0.16 2.45 -3.21
N VAL A 23 -0.94 3.14 -4.04
CA VAL A 23 -0.42 3.98 -5.12
C VAL A 23 0.48 5.08 -4.55
N GLU A 24 0.05 5.75 -3.48
CA GLU A 24 0.86 6.77 -2.80
C GLU A 24 2.17 6.19 -2.24
N LEU A 25 2.10 5.06 -1.52
CA LEU A 25 3.28 4.41 -0.95
C LEU A 25 4.27 3.96 -2.02
N PHE A 26 3.78 3.38 -3.12
CA PHE A 26 4.62 2.99 -4.25
C PHE A 26 5.22 4.20 -4.97
N GLY A 27 4.45 5.28 -5.16
CA GLY A 27 4.93 6.52 -5.74
C GLY A 27 6.06 7.13 -4.92
N VAL A 28 5.87 7.25 -3.61
CA VAL A 28 6.89 7.76 -2.67
C VAL A 28 8.12 6.84 -2.64
N ALA A 29 7.93 5.52 -2.63
CA ALA A 29 9.02 4.54 -2.67
C ALA A 29 9.87 4.66 -3.94
N LEU A 30 9.24 4.77 -5.11
CA LEU A 30 9.96 4.91 -6.38
C LEU A 30 10.64 6.27 -6.51
N ALA A 31 9.95 7.35 -6.12
CA ALA A 31 10.51 8.70 -6.14
C ALA A 31 11.71 8.85 -5.20
N SER A 32 11.62 8.30 -3.98
CA SER A 32 12.72 8.31 -3.02
C SER A 32 13.89 7.45 -3.47
N GLY A 33 13.63 6.29 -4.09
CA GLY A 33 14.67 5.43 -4.66
C GLY A 33 15.42 6.10 -5.81
N TRP A 34 14.70 6.79 -6.69
CA TRP A 34 15.29 7.60 -7.76
C TRP A 34 16.09 8.79 -7.21
N ALA A 35 15.52 9.54 -6.26
CA ALA A 35 16.14 10.74 -5.70
C ALA A 35 17.43 10.41 -4.94
N LEU A 36 17.44 9.37 -4.10
CA LEU A 36 18.63 8.95 -3.38
C LEU A 36 19.71 8.40 -4.33
N ALA A 37 19.34 7.65 -5.36
CA ALA A 37 20.28 7.17 -6.36
C ALA A 37 20.96 8.31 -7.14
N GLY A 38 20.18 9.34 -7.50
CA GLY A 38 20.68 10.53 -8.17
C GLY A 38 21.55 11.41 -7.27
N LEU A 39 21.18 11.57 -5.99
CA LEU A 39 21.90 12.45 -5.05
C LEU A 39 23.32 11.97 -4.76
N PHE A 40 23.53 10.65 -4.71
CA PHE A 40 24.84 10.09 -4.39
C PHE A 40 25.65 9.68 -5.64
N GLU A 41 25.12 9.83 -6.85
CA GLU A 41 25.76 9.39 -8.12
C GLU A 41 26.19 7.90 -8.13
N LEU A 42 25.51 7.03 -7.38
CA LEU A 42 25.91 5.63 -7.11
C LEU A 42 25.81 4.67 -8.32
N GLY A 43 25.60 5.19 -9.51
CA GLY A 43 25.43 4.40 -10.73
C GLY A 43 24.10 3.63 -10.77
N HIS A 44 23.73 3.16 -11.96
CA HIS A 44 22.41 2.57 -12.21
C HIS A 44 22.12 1.33 -11.35
N ILE A 45 23.14 0.54 -11.00
CA ILE A 45 22.97 -0.70 -10.21
C ILE A 45 22.41 -0.40 -8.83
N VAL A 46 22.99 0.55 -8.09
CA VAL A 46 22.52 0.86 -6.74
C VAL A 46 21.15 1.53 -6.79
N GLY A 47 20.88 2.35 -7.80
CA GLY A 47 19.55 2.93 -8.00
C GLY A 47 18.46 1.87 -8.16
N TYR A 48 18.72 0.81 -8.93
CA TYR A 48 17.80 -0.32 -9.04
C TYR A 48 17.65 -1.08 -7.71
N VAL A 49 18.73 -1.27 -6.95
CA VAL A 49 18.67 -1.90 -5.62
C VAL A 49 17.83 -1.09 -4.65
N LEU A 50 17.99 0.24 -4.62
CA LEU A 50 17.21 1.13 -3.76
C LEU A 50 15.73 1.14 -4.14
N MET A 51 15.42 1.22 -5.44
CA MET A 51 14.05 1.11 -5.94
C MET A 51 13.41 -0.23 -5.57
N ALA A 52 14.16 -1.33 -5.68
CA ALA A 52 13.70 -2.66 -5.30
C ALA A 52 13.47 -2.78 -3.78
N LEU A 53 14.38 -2.23 -2.97
CA LEU A 53 14.24 -2.18 -1.51
C LEU A 53 13.00 -1.39 -1.09
N PHE A 54 12.81 -0.20 -1.64
CA PHE A 54 11.67 0.64 -1.29
C PHE A 54 10.35 0.11 -1.84
N SER A 55 10.32 -0.48 -3.05
CA SER A 55 9.14 -1.19 -3.55
C SER A 55 8.80 -2.41 -2.70
N GLY A 56 9.82 -3.16 -2.25
CA GLY A 56 9.65 -4.27 -1.32
C GLY A 56 9.06 -3.80 0.03
N LEU A 57 9.55 -2.69 0.56
CA LEU A 57 9.03 -2.07 1.78
C LEU A 57 7.57 -1.61 1.60
N ALA A 58 7.25 -0.96 0.48
CA ALA A 58 5.89 -0.53 0.15
C ALA A 58 4.93 -1.73 0.02
N ALA A 59 5.36 -2.79 -0.66
CA ALA A 59 4.61 -4.03 -0.78
C ALA A 59 4.35 -4.67 0.59
N TYR A 60 5.37 -4.71 1.46
CA TYR A 60 5.24 -5.24 2.81
C TYR A 60 4.27 -4.41 3.66
N ALA A 61 4.40 -3.08 3.63
CA ALA A 61 3.49 -2.16 4.32
C ALA A 61 2.04 -2.34 3.86
N MET A 62 1.83 -2.43 2.54
CA MET A 62 0.53 -2.66 1.95
C MET A 62 -0.06 -4.02 2.37
N PHE A 63 0.74 -5.08 2.37
CA PHE A 63 0.30 -6.41 2.79
C PHE A 63 -0.10 -6.45 4.28
N ASN A 64 0.65 -5.76 5.14
CA ASN A 64 0.33 -5.64 6.57
C ASN A 64 -0.95 -4.82 6.80
N LEU A 65 -1.12 -3.71 6.07
CA LEU A 65 -2.35 -2.91 6.09
C LEU A 65 -3.56 -3.75 5.66
N MET A 66 -3.46 -4.43 4.52
CA MET A 66 -4.56 -5.27 4.01
C MET A 66 -4.96 -6.36 5.00
N ARG A 67 -3.98 -7.03 5.63
CA ARG A 67 -4.23 -8.02 6.68
C ARG A 67 -4.97 -7.43 7.87
N ARG A 68 -4.57 -6.24 8.34
CA ARG A 68 -5.23 -5.56 9.48
C ARG A 68 -6.66 -5.18 9.14
N VAL A 69 -6.83 -4.62 7.96
CA VAL A 69 -8.11 -4.16 7.43
C VAL A 69 -9.10 -5.32 7.29
N LEU A 70 -8.70 -6.42 6.63
CA LEU A 70 -9.53 -7.63 6.49
C LEU A 70 -9.87 -8.25 7.86
N LYS A 71 -8.94 -8.19 8.81
CA LYS A 71 -9.17 -8.69 10.19
C LYS A 71 -10.20 -7.83 10.94
N VAL A 72 -10.20 -6.51 10.75
CA VAL A 72 -11.16 -5.59 11.39
C VAL A 72 -12.56 -5.77 10.82
N GLU A 73 -12.68 -5.98 9.50
CA GLU A 73 -13.96 -6.22 8.86
C GLU A 73 -14.63 -7.50 9.39
N HIS A 74 -13.86 -8.58 9.53
CA HIS A 74 -14.34 -9.86 10.06
C HIS A 74 -14.83 -9.78 11.52
N MET A 75 -14.33 -8.83 12.31
CA MET A 75 -14.75 -8.64 13.70
C MET A 75 -16.04 -7.83 13.84
N THR A 76 -16.43 -7.09 12.79
CA THR A 76 -17.60 -6.20 12.80
C THR A 76 -18.90 -6.93 12.40
N ASP A 77 -18.80 -8.17 11.89
CA ASP A 77 -19.92 -9.01 11.44
C ASP A 77 -20.50 -9.95 12.55
N HIS A 78 -20.02 -9.85 13.79
CA HIS A 78 -20.51 -10.61 14.96
C HIS A 78 -21.22 -9.70 15.96
#